data_AF-A0A6H1TTH6-F1
#
_entry.id   AF-A0A6H1TTH6-F1
#
_cell.length_a   1.000
_cell.length_b   1.000
_cell.length_c   1.000
_cell.angle_alpha   90.00
_cell.angle_beta   90.00
_cell.angle_gamma   90.00
#
_symmetry.space_group_name_H-M   'P 1'
#
loop_
_entity.id
_entity.type
_entity.pdbx_description
1 polymer ?
#
loop_
_entity_poly.entity_id
_entity_poly.type
_entity_poly.pdbx_seq_one_letter_code
_entity_poly.pdbx_strand_id
1 'polypeptide(L)'
;MGSSTEQTASVVFDFDRNGVNDFAIAARSRGPSIVGYRRSATGWDAYAIEPETLAIEAGGVDYDIDGDGDRDLDVVVGEHQLEHPETAKVYWFENRDGVGLQWKSHLVAVGDEHHDGTQAIDLDRDGDLDLISIGWGHDRVLIYENIRVSGDLHASPEP
;
A
#
# COMPACT_ATOMS: atom_id res chain seq x y z
N MET A 1 16.68 -11.02 -6.19
CA MET A 1 15.32 -11.43 -5.75
C MET A 1 14.31 -10.86 -6.76
N GLY A 2 13.08 -11.38 -6.82
CA GLY A 2 12.08 -11.09 -7.86
C GLY A 2 12.15 -12.08 -9.04
N SER A 3 11.17 -12.98 -9.13
CA SER A 3 11.13 -14.05 -10.17
C SER A 3 9.97 -13.91 -11.16
N SER A 4 9.08 -12.94 -10.91
CA SER A 4 8.00 -12.63 -11.84
C SER A 4 8.52 -11.82 -13.02
N THR A 5 8.03 -12.16 -14.20
CA THR A 5 8.24 -11.43 -15.46
C THR A 5 7.14 -10.39 -15.71
N GLU A 6 6.20 -10.24 -14.77
CA GLU A 6 5.06 -9.34 -14.86
C GLU A 6 5.11 -8.38 -13.67
N GLN A 7 6.00 -7.40 -13.77
CA GLN A 7 6.11 -6.28 -12.83
C GLN A 7 5.06 -5.24 -13.19
N THR A 8 4.39 -4.70 -12.18
CA THR A 8 3.12 -4.02 -12.37
C THR A 8 3.08 -2.63 -11.74
N ALA A 9 3.84 -2.42 -10.65
CA ALA A 9 3.96 -1.12 -10.01
C ALA A 9 5.38 -0.86 -9.51
N SER A 10 5.71 0.43 -9.33
CA SER A 10 6.95 0.86 -8.69
C SER A 10 6.70 2.05 -7.77
N VAL A 11 7.37 2.08 -6.62
CA VAL A 11 7.42 3.21 -5.69
C VAL A 11 8.89 3.56 -5.41
N VAL A 12 9.21 4.85 -5.27
CA VAL A 12 10.58 5.35 -5.01
C VAL A 12 10.57 6.17 -3.75
N PHE A 13 11.37 5.80 -2.75
CA PHE A 13 11.46 6.50 -1.47
C PHE A 13 12.66 6.07 -0.64
N ASP A 14 13.11 6.88 0.30
CA ASP A 14 14.15 6.58 1.29
C ASP A 14 13.62 5.76 2.49
N PHE A 15 13.42 4.43 2.32
CA PHE A 15 12.79 3.55 3.32
C PHE A 15 13.47 3.52 4.69
N ASP A 16 14.77 3.84 4.76
CA ASP A 16 15.56 3.84 6.00
C ASP A 16 15.99 5.24 6.46
N ARG A 17 15.47 6.29 5.79
CA ARG A 17 15.64 7.70 6.15
C ARG A 17 17.10 8.15 6.19
N ASN A 18 17.94 7.53 5.37
CA ASN A 18 19.37 7.82 5.33
C ASN A 18 19.71 9.02 4.41
N GLY A 19 18.71 9.61 3.75
CA GLY A 19 18.80 10.70 2.78
C GLY A 19 18.98 10.22 1.35
N VAL A 20 18.84 8.93 1.06
CA VAL A 20 19.03 8.33 -0.26
C VAL A 20 17.82 7.50 -0.65
N ASN A 21 17.24 7.83 -1.81
CA ASN A 21 16.08 7.10 -2.30
C ASN A 21 16.41 5.63 -2.60
N ASP A 22 15.59 4.76 -2.03
CA ASP A 22 15.35 3.37 -2.38
C ASP A 22 14.16 3.26 -3.35
N PHE A 23 13.77 2.02 -3.68
CA PHE A 23 12.53 1.78 -4.42
C PHE A 23 11.99 0.37 -4.18
N ALA A 24 10.70 0.14 -4.45
CA ALA A 24 10.10 -1.18 -4.46
C ALA A 24 9.36 -1.45 -5.77
N ILE A 25 9.29 -2.72 -6.15
CA ILE A 25 8.64 -3.20 -7.37
C ILE A 25 7.61 -4.26 -6.99
N ALA A 26 6.37 -4.11 -7.47
CA ALA A 26 5.31 -5.09 -7.30
C ALA A 26 5.15 -5.97 -8.56
N ALA A 27 4.58 -7.16 -8.39
CA ALA A 27 4.34 -8.11 -9.47
C ALA A 27 3.11 -9.01 -9.20
N ARG A 28 2.48 -9.52 -10.27
CA ARG A 28 1.18 -10.21 -10.19
C ARG A 28 1.17 -11.73 -10.33
N SER A 29 2.31 -12.37 -10.65
CA SER A 29 2.28 -13.79 -11.05
C SER A 29 3.20 -14.73 -10.28
N ARG A 30 4.17 -14.20 -9.53
CA ARG A 30 5.06 -15.01 -8.67
C ARG A 30 5.57 -14.20 -7.49
N GLY A 31 5.66 -14.85 -6.34
CA GLY A 31 6.36 -14.35 -5.16
C GLY A 31 7.87 -14.16 -5.36
N PRO A 32 8.52 -13.24 -4.60
CA PRO A 32 7.89 -12.19 -3.81
C PRO A 32 7.09 -11.24 -4.69
N SER A 33 5.85 -10.94 -4.30
CA SER A 33 4.96 -10.06 -5.06
C SER A 33 5.27 -8.58 -4.82
N ILE A 34 6.02 -8.25 -3.76
CA ILE A 34 6.64 -6.93 -3.57
C ILE A 34 8.10 -7.12 -3.16
N VAL A 35 9.02 -6.52 -3.91
CA VAL A 35 10.46 -6.54 -3.65
C VAL A 35 10.95 -5.11 -3.42
N GLY A 36 11.53 -4.85 -2.25
CA GLY A 36 12.26 -3.62 -1.94
C GLY A 36 13.71 -3.71 -2.39
N TYR A 37 14.27 -2.58 -2.82
CA TYR A 37 15.64 -2.41 -3.28
C TYR A 37 16.29 -1.26 -2.51
N ARG A 38 17.13 -1.60 -1.54
CA ARG A 38 17.87 -0.62 -0.74
C ARG A 38 19.16 -0.21 -1.41
N ARG A 39 19.47 1.07 -1.43
CA ARG A 39 20.73 1.57 -1.96
C ARG A 39 21.88 1.14 -1.05
N SER A 40 22.89 0.53 -1.65
CA SER A 40 24.12 0.15 -0.97
C SER A 40 25.35 0.75 -1.63
N ALA A 41 26.52 0.59 -1.00
CA ALA A 41 27.79 1.13 -1.52
C ALA A 41 28.17 0.55 -2.90
N THR A 42 27.69 -0.66 -3.21
CA THR A 42 28.04 -1.39 -4.44
C THR A 42 26.88 -1.58 -5.41
N GLY A 43 25.68 -1.12 -5.06
CA GLY A 43 24.49 -1.28 -5.90
C GLY A 43 23.20 -1.26 -5.10
N TRP A 44 22.42 -2.32 -5.24
CA TRP A 44 21.09 -2.45 -4.64
C TRP A 44 20.97 -3.78 -3.89
N ASP A 45 20.60 -3.72 -2.62
CA ASP A 45 20.31 -4.88 -1.78
C ASP A 45 18.80 -5.15 -1.83
N ALA A 46 18.41 -6.30 -2.38
CA ALA A 46 17.00 -6.65 -2.56
C ALA A 46 16.46 -7.48 -1.39
N TYR A 47 15.26 -7.13 -0.91
CA TYR A 47 14.54 -7.84 0.15
C TYR A 47 13.06 -7.99 -0.21
N ALA A 48 12.40 -9.01 0.35
CA ALA A 48 10.97 -9.21 0.16
C ALA A 48 10.20 -8.33 1.14
N ILE A 49 9.28 -7.51 0.62
CA ILE A 49 8.27 -6.81 1.40
C ILE A 49 7.06 -7.74 1.57
N GLU A 50 6.62 -8.36 0.47
CA GLU A 50 5.61 -9.43 0.48
C GLU A 50 6.17 -10.67 -0.21
N PRO A 51 6.56 -11.71 0.55
CA PRO A 51 7.16 -12.93 0.00
C PRO A 51 6.17 -13.80 -0.79
N GLU A 52 4.87 -13.71 -0.50
CA GLU A 52 3.85 -14.54 -1.12
C GLU A 52 3.45 -14.02 -2.50
N THR A 53 2.72 -14.87 -3.24
CA THR A 53 2.18 -14.53 -4.55
C THR A 53 0.82 -13.85 -4.37
N LEU A 54 0.74 -12.58 -4.77
CA LEU A 54 -0.50 -11.82 -4.90
C LEU A 54 -0.68 -11.40 -6.36
N ALA A 55 -1.91 -11.15 -6.78
CA ALA A 55 -2.24 -10.70 -8.13
C ALA A 55 -2.19 -9.17 -8.25
N ILE A 56 -1.15 -8.53 -7.70
CA ILE A 56 -1.02 -7.07 -7.61
C ILE A 56 -0.86 -6.47 -9.01
N GLU A 57 -1.78 -5.62 -9.44
CA GLU A 57 -1.65 -4.91 -10.71
C GLU A 57 -1.28 -3.43 -10.53
N ALA A 58 -1.83 -2.76 -9.53
CA ALA A 58 -1.61 -1.34 -9.38
C ALA A 58 -1.38 -0.96 -7.93
N GLY A 59 -0.72 0.18 -7.74
CA GLY A 59 -0.41 0.71 -6.42
C GLY A 59 0.78 1.65 -6.45
N GLY A 60 0.98 2.33 -5.32
CA GLY A 60 2.02 3.35 -5.16
C GLY A 60 1.47 4.58 -4.48
N VAL A 61 1.20 4.45 -3.18
CA VAL A 61 0.89 5.56 -2.29
C VAL A 61 2.08 5.71 -1.34
N ASP A 62 2.50 6.95 -1.12
CA ASP A 62 3.64 7.37 -0.30
C ASP A 62 3.07 8.21 0.85
N TYR A 63 2.52 7.57 1.88
CA TYR A 63 2.06 8.25 3.09
C TYR A 63 2.09 7.34 4.32
N ASP A 64 2.22 7.99 5.49
CA ASP A 64 1.99 7.43 6.84
C ASP A 64 0.48 7.22 7.01
N ILE A 65 -0.01 6.03 6.68
CA ILE A 65 -1.45 5.71 6.68
C ILE A 65 -1.95 5.46 8.09
N ASP A 66 -1.11 4.91 8.97
CA ASP A 66 -1.50 4.64 10.35
C ASP A 66 -1.35 5.82 11.28
N GLY A 67 -0.79 6.94 10.80
CA GLY A 67 -0.67 8.21 11.49
C GLY A 67 0.00 8.08 12.85
N ASP A 68 0.96 7.17 13.00
CA ASP A 68 1.72 7.03 14.25
C ASP A 68 2.82 8.12 14.38
N GLY A 69 2.96 8.95 13.35
CA GLY A 69 3.83 10.11 13.32
C GLY A 69 5.30 9.73 13.14
N ASP A 70 5.58 8.46 12.85
CA ASP A 70 6.89 8.05 12.42
C ASP A 70 7.22 8.69 11.07
N ARG A 71 6.25 8.93 10.15
CA ARG A 71 6.41 9.34 8.73
C ARG A 71 6.90 8.22 7.81
N ASP A 72 6.64 6.98 8.16
CA ASP A 72 7.04 5.82 7.40
C ASP A 72 6.07 5.52 6.28
N LEU A 73 6.66 5.05 5.18
CA LEU A 73 5.90 4.80 3.98
C LEU A 73 5.41 3.39 3.92
N ASP A 74 4.11 3.33 3.84
CA ASP A 74 3.40 2.11 3.59
C ASP A 74 3.18 1.91 2.10
N VAL A 75 2.97 0.66 1.70
CA VAL A 75 2.65 0.33 0.32
C VAL A 75 1.18 -0.05 0.22
N VAL A 76 0.39 0.70 -0.55
CA VAL A 76 -0.98 0.29 -0.91
C VAL A 76 -1.01 -0.22 -2.33
N VAL A 77 -1.57 -1.42 -2.50
CA VAL A 77 -1.68 -2.12 -3.78
C VAL A 77 -3.05 -2.77 -3.93
N GLY A 78 -3.51 -2.88 -5.17
CA GLY A 78 -4.77 -3.51 -5.53
C GLY A 78 -4.58 -4.65 -6.52
N GLU A 79 -5.49 -5.62 -6.46
CA GLU A 79 -5.59 -6.72 -7.43
C GLU A 79 -6.47 -6.31 -8.61
N HIS A 80 -6.05 -6.63 -9.83
CA HIS A 80 -6.89 -6.54 -11.02
C HIS A 80 -7.45 -7.90 -11.38
N GLN A 81 -8.73 -8.08 -11.10
CA GLN A 81 -9.45 -9.32 -11.36
C GLN A 81 -10.72 -9.04 -12.18
N LEU A 82 -10.57 -8.75 -13.47
CA LEU A 82 -11.72 -8.44 -14.35
C LEU A 82 -12.72 -9.58 -14.49
N GLU A 83 -12.27 -10.84 -14.38
CA GLU A 83 -13.16 -12.00 -14.50
C GLU A 83 -14.03 -12.20 -13.25
N HIS A 84 -13.52 -11.81 -12.09
CA HIS A 84 -14.14 -11.98 -10.77
C HIS A 84 -13.87 -10.76 -9.86
N PRO A 85 -14.35 -9.55 -10.23
CA PRO A 85 -14.03 -8.32 -9.51
C PRO A 85 -14.49 -8.36 -8.04
N GLU A 86 -15.54 -9.13 -7.74
CA GLU A 86 -16.02 -9.36 -6.37
C GLU A 86 -15.00 -10.06 -5.45
N THR A 87 -13.93 -10.61 -6.02
CA THR A 87 -12.85 -11.30 -5.28
C THR A 87 -11.56 -10.52 -5.19
N ALA A 88 -11.43 -9.43 -5.97
CA ALA A 88 -10.27 -8.56 -5.93
C ALA A 88 -10.18 -7.81 -4.60
N LYS A 89 -8.94 -7.51 -4.21
CA LYS A 89 -8.59 -6.99 -2.90
C LYS A 89 -7.70 -5.77 -3.01
N VAL A 90 -7.82 -4.91 -2.00
CA VAL A 90 -6.87 -3.84 -1.69
C VAL A 90 -6.08 -4.23 -0.45
N TYR A 91 -4.77 -4.09 -0.52
CA TYR A 91 -3.85 -4.38 0.57
C TYR A 91 -3.08 -3.12 0.96
N TRP A 92 -2.84 -2.99 2.26
CA TRP A 92 -1.95 -2.01 2.85
C TRP A 92 -0.79 -2.75 3.55
N PHE A 93 0.44 -2.36 3.27
CA PHE A 93 1.65 -2.94 3.84
C PHE A 93 2.35 -1.91 4.73
N GLU A 94 2.19 -2.08 6.04
CA GLU A 94 2.71 -1.23 7.11
C GLU A 94 4.22 -1.45 7.30
N ASN A 95 5.03 -0.40 7.17
CA ASN A 95 6.46 -0.42 7.49
C ASN A 95 6.70 -0.21 9.01
N ARG A 96 6.55 -1.29 9.79
CA ARG A 96 6.42 -1.21 11.25
C ARG A 96 7.65 -0.74 12.02
N ASP A 97 8.83 -0.84 11.42
CA ASP A 97 10.08 -0.47 12.08
C ASP A 97 10.67 0.83 11.58
N GLY A 98 9.99 1.47 10.62
CA GLY A 98 10.39 2.72 10.01
C GLY A 98 11.71 2.72 9.29
N VAL A 99 12.26 1.52 9.06
CA VAL A 99 13.51 1.32 8.34
C VAL A 99 13.38 0.25 7.28
N GLY A 100 12.17 -0.16 6.92
CA GLY A 100 11.86 -1.06 5.83
C GLY A 100 12.31 -2.50 6.05
N LEU A 101 12.53 -2.95 7.30
CA LEU A 101 12.94 -4.34 7.57
C LEU A 101 11.80 -5.18 8.16
N GLN A 102 10.74 -4.56 8.69
CA GLN A 102 9.58 -5.26 9.24
C GLN A 102 8.29 -4.76 8.61
N TRP A 103 7.68 -5.63 7.80
CA TRP A 103 6.45 -5.31 7.08
C TRP A 103 5.28 -6.13 7.62
N LYS A 104 4.09 -5.51 7.66
CA LYS A 104 2.84 -6.19 8.00
C LYS A 104 1.77 -5.84 6.99
N SER A 105 1.14 -6.88 6.44
CA SER A 105 0.02 -6.71 5.52
C SER A 105 -1.30 -6.60 6.25
N HIS A 106 -2.17 -5.76 5.69
CA HIS A 106 -3.54 -5.54 6.11
C HIS A 106 -4.44 -5.62 4.89
N LEU A 107 -5.60 -6.23 5.06
CA LEU A 107 -6.64 -6.26 4.04
C LEU A 107 -7.53 -5.02 4.24
N VAL A 108 -7.52 -4.12 3.26
CA VAL A 108 -8.34 -2.89 3.29
C VAL A 108 -9.76 -3.22 2.83
N ALA A 109 -9.90 -3.89 1.68
CA ALA A 109 -11.21 -4.19 1.11
C ALA A 109 -11.18 -5.44 0.22
N VAL A 110 -12.38 -5.99 0.00
CA VAL A 110 -12.69 -7.02 -0.98
C VAL A 110 -13.96 -6.59 -1.71
N GLY A 111 -14.04 -6.81 -3.02
CA GLY A 111 -15.31 -6.68 -3.74
C GLY A 111 -15.27 -5.81 -5.00
N ASP A 112 -14.10 -5.27 -5.35
CA ASP A 112 -13.91 -4.55 -6.60
C ASP A 112 -12.47 -4.71 -7.11
N GLU A 113 -12.27 -4.51 -8.41
CA GLU A 113 -10.94 -4.56 -9.03
C GLU A 113 -10.24 -3.19 -9.07
N HIS A 114 -8.91 -3.23 -9.15
CA HIS A 114 -8.03 -2.07 -9.01
C HIS A 114 -6.95 -2.05 -10.09
N HIS A 115 -6.97 -1.04 -10.97
CA HIS A 115 -6.07 -0.98 -12.13
C HIS A 115 -5.09 0.20 -12.11
N ASP A 116 -5.39 1.32 -11.44
CA ASP A 116 -4.41 2.41 -11.28
C ASP A 116 -4.79 3.36 -10.14
N GLY A 117 -3.84 4.17 -9.68
CA GLY A 117 -4.15 5.44 -9.02
C GLY A 117 -4.71 5.34 -7.60
N THR A 118 -4.24 4.40 -6.78
CA THR A 118 -4.47 4.55 -5.34
C THR A 118 -3.82 5.85 -4.88
N GLN A 119 -4.57 6.74 -4.23
CA GLN A 119 -4.07 7.94 -3.56
C GLN A 119 -4.51 7.91 -2.10
N ALA A 120 -3.64 8.32 -1.18
CA ALA A 120 -4.02 8.58 0.20
C ALA A 120 -4.21 10.08 0.44
N ILE A 121 -5.33 10.45 1.06
CA ILE A 121 -5.64 11.83 1.45
C ILE A 121 -6.69 11.82 2.56
N ASP A 122 -6.56 12.73 3.53
CA ASP A 122 -7.59 13.01 4.53
C ASP A 122 -8.76 13.76 3.85
N LEU A 123 -9.81 13.02 3.48
CA LEU A 123 -10.89 13.54 2.63
C LEU A 123 -11.96 14.26 3.44
N ASP A 124 -12.18 13.83 4.68
CA ASP A 124 -13.21 14.36 5.58
C ASP A 124 -12.69 15.30 6.68
N ARG A 125 -11.36 15.41 6.81
CA ARG A 125 -10.62 16.26 7.75
C ARG A 125 -10.65 15.79 9.20
N ASP A 126 -10.76 14.49 9.43
CA ASP A 126 -10.70 13.91 10.77
C ASP A 126 -9.25 13.59 11.23
N GLY A 127 -8.30 13.66 10.30
CA GLY A 127 -6.87 13.51 10.56
C GLY A 127 -6.31 12.12 10.29
N ASP A 128 -7.11 11.19 9.77
CA ASP A 128 -6.60 9.96 9.16
C ASP A 128 -6.64 10.04 7.62
N LEU A 129 -5.89 9.15 6.95
CA LEU A 129 -5.82 9.15 5.49
C LEU A 129 -6.77 8.12 4.88
N ASP A 130 -7.66 8.59 4.01
CA ASP A 130 -8.54 7.77 3.17
C ASP A 130 -7.84 7.33 1.90
N LEU A 131 -8.33 6.26 1.29
CA LEU A 131 -7.82 5.78 0.00
C LEU A 131 -8.82 6.03 -1.13
N ILE A 132 -8.36 6.66 -2.21
CA ILE A 132 -9.10 6.77 -3.47
C ILE A 132 -8.51 5.78 -4.45
N SER A 133 -9.34 5.04 -5.20
CA SER A 133 -8.89 4.10 -6.22
C SER A 133 -9.83 4.08 -7.44
N ILE A 134 -9.34 3.54 -8.55
CA ILE A 134 -10.12 3.32 -9.77
C ILE A 134 -9.95 1.89 -10.29
N GLY A 135 -11.04 1.37 -10.87
CA GLY A 135 -11.06 0.11 -11.60
C GLY A 135 -11.07 0.35 -13.11
N TRP A 136 -10.68 -0.68 -13.88
CA TRP A 136 -10.75 -0.68 -15.34
C TRP A 136 -12.13 -1.06 -15.90
N GLY A 137 -12.86 -1.92 -15.19
CA GLY A 137 -14.12 -2.54 -15.62
C GLY A 137 -15.35 -1.63 -15.53
N HIS A 138 -15.21 -0.44 -14.94
CA HIS A 138 -16.32 0.50 -14.73
C HIS A 138 -15.85 1.95 -14.62
N ASP A 139 -16.79 2.90 -14.62
CA ASP A 139 -16.55 4.35 -14.55
C ASP A 139 -16.64 4.95 -13.13
N ARG A 140 -16.78 4.11 -12.11
CA ARG A 140 -16.85 4.54 -10.71
C ARG A 140 -15.47 4.89 -10.14
N VAL A 141 -15.45 5.88 -9.26
CA VAL A 141 -14.35 6.13 -8.31
C VAL A 141 -14.68 5.41 -7.01
N LEU A 142 -13.70 4.71 -6.45
CA LEU A 142 -13.81 4.00 -5.18
C LEU A 142 -13.14 4.83 -4.09
N ILE A 143 -13.78 4.93 -2.93
CA ILE A 143 -13.25 5.62 -1.74
C ILE A 143 -13.34 4.64 -0.58
N TYR A 144 -12.23 4.47 0.13
CA TYR A 144 -12.13 3.68 1.35
C TYR A 144 -11.82 4.64 2.49
N GLU A 145 -12.84 4.91 3.29
CA GLU A 145 -12.73 5.74 4.48
C GLU A 145 -11.93 4.99 5.55
N ASN A 146 -10.88 5.63 6.04
CA ASN A 146 -10.26 5.20 7.27
C ASN A 146 -11.11 5.74 8.42
N ILE A 147 -11.43 4.87 9.38
CA ILE A 147 -12.35 5.21 10.48
C ILE A 147 -11.61 5.17 11.80
N ARG A 148 -10.34 5.57 11.80
CA ARG A 148 -9.48 5.47 12.96
C ARG A 148 -10.16 6.20 14.11
N VAL A 149 -10.66 5.43 15.08
CA VAL A 149 -11.14 6.02 16.32
C VAL A 149 -9.92 6.58 17.02
N SER A 150 -9.70 7.89 16.90
CA SER A 150 -8.76 8.60 17.74
C SER A 150 -9.09 8.22 19.18
N GLY A 151 -8.14 7.58 19.85
CA GLY A 151 -8.33 7.08 21.19
C GLY A 151 -8.50 8.24 22.17
N ASP A 152 -9.75 8.67 22.37
CA ASP A 152 -10.34 9.00 23.65
C ASP A 152 -11.87 9.03 23.48
N LEU A 153 -12.52 7.94 23.91
CA LEU A 153 -13.97 7.86 24.02
C LEU A 153 -14.46 8.83 25.11
N HIS A 154 -14.62 10.10 24.78
CA HIS A 154 -15.50 10.98 25.52
C HIS A 154 -16.92 10.82 24.98
N ALA A 155 -17.66 9.89 25.58
CA ALA A 155 -19.11 9.81 25.42
C ALA A 155 -19.72 11.13 25.91
N SER A 156 -20.11 11.99 24.97
CA SER A 156 -20.97 13.14 25.23
C SER A 156 -22.40 12.70 24.94
N PRO A 157 -23.29 12.58 25.94
CA PRO A 157 -24.70 12.42 25.65
C PRO A 157 -25.21 13.80 25.21
N GLU A 158 -25.52 13.95 23.93
CA GLU A 158 -26.27 15.12 23.46
C GLU A 158 -27.75 14.74 23.28
N PRO A 159 -28.66 15.70 23.54
CA PRO A 159 -30.10 15.51 23.83
C PRO A 159 -31.00 15.24 22.62
#